data_AF-A0AAN7Z3H3-F1
#
_entry.id   AF-A0AAN7Z3H3-F1
#
_cell.length_a   1.000
_cell.length_b   1.000
_cell.length_c   1.000
_cell.angle_alpha   90.00
_cell.angle_beta   90.00
_cell.angle_gamma   90.00
#
_symmetry.space_group_name_H-M   'P 1'
#
loop_
_entity.id
_entity.type
_entity.pdbx_description
1 polymer ?
#
loop_
_entity_poly.entity_id
_entity_poly.type
_entity_poly.pdbx_seq_one_letter_code
_entity_poly.pdbx_strand_id
1 'polypeptide(L)'
;MGSLEITILDYGISRAQSEYDNEPVAYDLERDLSLFTSEHAAQCRVYRQMRSFLLRGDRICLPPEDHKEPYAVGIDGPLSWAIYEPYTNVLWLAYLYEWMVEHFRGPKKEVNSFRRTTKEFWSYLDPEADENMPGFESASDILRYAVEVGWLDQNQLIGGRDEVEKSILSIITIDDGEDGVADRSLRRSPRKRRPTAI
;
A
#
# COMPACT_ATOMS: atom_id res chain seq x y z
N MET A 1 3.70 9.06 25.56
CA MET A 1 3.13 9.08 24.20
C MET A 1 3.15 7.65 23.70
N GLY A 2 2.01 7.09 23.26
CA GLY A 2 1.99 5.74 22.72
C GLY A 2 2.71 5.70 21.37
N SER A 3 3.56 4.72 21.15
CA SER A 3 4.08 4.40 19.82
C SER A 3 2.94 3.80 18.99
N LEU A 4 2.78 4.28 17.75
CA LEU A 4 1.89 3.67 16.77
C LEU A 4 2.71 2.68 15.95
N GLU A 5 2.33 1.42 15.98
CA GLU A 5 2.86 0.39 15.09
C GLU A 5 1.90 0.25 13.90
N ILE A 6 2.45 0.19 12.68
CA ILE A 6 1.69 0.03 11.44
C ILE A 6 2.01 -1.34 10.86
N THR A 7 0.97 -2.12 10.56
CA THR A 7 1.08 -3.41 9.88
C THR A 7 0.34 -3.32 8.55
N ILE A 8 1.02 -3.68 7.46
CA ILE A 8 0.41 -3.79 6.13
C ILE A 8 -0.20 -5.19 6.01
N LEU A 9 -1.41 -5.26 5.47
CA LEU A 9 -2.18 -6.48 5.27
C LEU A 9 -2.76 -6.48 3.84
N ASP A 10 -3.39 -7.60 3.47
CA ASP A 10 -4.05 -7.80 2.18
C ASP A 10 -3.10 -7.74 0.98
N TYR A 11 -2.37 -8.83 0.80
CA TYR A 11 -1.40 -8.99 -0.28
C TYR A 11 -2.03 -9.53 -1.58
N GLY A 12 -3.37 -9.46 -1.73
CA GLY A 12 -4.09 -10.09 -2.85
C GLY A 12 -3.71 -9.59 -4.24
N ILE A 13 -3.12 -8.39 -4.33
CA ILE A 13 -2.64 -7.77 -5.57
C ILE A 13 -1.12 -7.53 -5.56
N SER A 14 -0.42 -8.03 -4.54
CA SER A 14 1.01 -7.80 -4.37
C SER A 14 1.82 -8.58 -5.40
N ARG A 15 3.03 -8.07 -5.66
CA ARG A 15 4.08 -8.76 -6.40
C ARG A 15 5.29 -8.94 -5.50
N ALA A 16 5.82 -10.15 -5.44
CA ALA A 16 7.04 -10.46 -4.68
C ALA A 16 7.94 -11.43 -5.47
N GLN A 17 9.24 -11.34 -5.24
CA GLN A 17 10.23 -12.25 -5.80
C GLN A 17 11.32 -12.47 -4.76
N SER A 18 11.70 -13.73 -4.57
CA SER A 18 12.79 -14.11 -3.66
C SER A 18 14.13 -13.95 -4.37
N GLU A 19 15.21 -13.72 -3.62
CA GLU A 19 16.57 -13.77 -4.20
C GLU A 19 16.97 -15.20 -4.61
N TYR A 20 16.30 -16.21 -4.06
CA TYR A 20 16.59 -17.63 -4.29
C TYR A 20 15.70 -18.26 -5.38
N ASP A 21 14.60 -17.60 -5.73
CA ASP A 21 13.65 -18.06 -6.74
C ASP A 21 13.50 -17.02 -7.84
N ASN A 22 13.76 -17.43 -9.08
CA ASN A 22 13.71 -16.51 -10.20
C ASN A 22 12.27 -16.22 -10.65
N GLU A 23 11.28 -17.00 -10.21
CA GLU A 23 9.89 -16.79 -10.62
C GLU A 23 9.14 -15.85 -9.65
N PRO A 24 8.64 -14.69 -10.12
CA PRO A 24 7.88 -13.78 -9.28
C PRO A 24 6.47 -14.34 -8.99
N VAL A 25 6.00 -14.12 -7.76
CA VAL A 25 4.59 -14.33 -7.39
C VAL A 25 3.85 -13.02 -7.56
N ALA A 26 2.85 -13.00 -8.44
CA ALA A 26 1.99 -11.84 -8.66
C ALA A 26 0.59 -12.29 -9.07
N TYR A 27 -0.43 -11.51 -8.70
CA TYR A 27 -1.78 -11.70 -9.20
C TYR A 27 -1.92 -11.07 -10.60
N ASP A 28 -2.46 -11.81 -11.55
CA ASP A 28 -2.67 -11.32 -12.91
C ASP A 28 -3.93 -10.44 -12.99
N LEU A 29 -3.74 -9.11 -12.86
CA LEU A 29 -4.83 -8.14 -12.93
C LEU A 29 -5.37 -7.93 -14.36
N GLU A 30 -4.68 -8.39 -15.41
CA GLU A 30 -5.21 -8.31 -16.78
C GLU A 30 -6.42 -9.25 -17.01
N ARG A 31 -6.65 -10.21 -16.10
CA ARG A 31 -7.80 -11.12 -16.15
C ARG A 31 -9.14 -10.43 -15.89
N ASP A 32 -9.14 -9.34 -15.13
CA ASP A 32 -10.35 -8.58 -14.80
C ASP A 32 -10.09 -7.07 -14.92
N LEU A 33 -10.45 -6.52 -16.08
CA LEU A 33 -10.26 -5.10 -16.36
C LEU A 33 -11.25 -4.19 -15.63
N SER A 34 -12.22 -4.74 -14.90
CA SER A 34 -13.20 -3.92 -14.17
C SER A 34 -12.54 -3.01 -13.13
N LEU A 35 -11.39 -3.42 -12.58
CA LEU A 35 -10.57 -2.60 -11.67
C LEU A 35 -10.09 -1.29 -12.33
N PHE A 36 -9.79 -1.34 -13.63
CA PHE A 36 -9.29 -0.19 -14.38
C PHE A 36 -10.44 0.62 -15.00
N THR A 37 -11.52 -0.04 -15.41
CA THR A 37 -12.66 0.66 -16.05
C THR A 37 -13.67 1.24 -15.04
N SER A 38 -13.66 0.79 -13.78
CA SER A 38 -14.61 1.25 -12.76
C SER A 38 -14.28 2.65 -12.25
N GLU A 39 -15.32 3.43 -11.93
CA GLU A 39 -15.20 4.75 -11.28
C GLU A 39 -15.88 4.78 -9.91
N HIS A 40 -16.25 3.62 -9.37
CA HIS A 40 -17.05 3.53 -8.14
C HIS A 40 -16.32 3.97 -6.86
N ALA A 41 -14.98 3.98 -6.90
CA ALA A 41 -14.13 4.24 -5.74
C ALA A 41 -12.85 4.97 -6.18
N ALA A 42 -12.33 5.83 -5.30
CA ALA A 42 -11.12 6.60 -5.58
C ALA A 42 -9.90 5.69 -5.88
N GLN A 43 -9.84 4.51 -5.25
CA GLN A 43 -8.79 3.51 -5.47
C GLN A 43 -8.73 3.01 -6.92
N CYS A 44 -9.85 3.03 -7.67
CA CYS A 44 -9.86 2.68 -9.09
C CYS A 44 -8.93 3.56 -9.92
N ARG A 45 -8.73 4.82 -9.50
CA ARG A 45 -7.75 5.71 -10.13
C ARG A 45 -6.32 5.20 -9.96
N VAL A 46 -5.96 4.69 -8.77
CA VAL A 46 -4.62 4.15 -8.49
C VAL A 46 -4.35 2.95 -9.37
N TYR A 47 -5.30 2.02 -9.49
CA TYR A 47 -5.20 0.88 -10.40
C TYR A 47 -4.99 1.33 -11.85
N ARG A 48 -5.74 2.33 -12.31
CA ARG A 48 -5.54 2.90 -13.65
C ARG A 48 -4.18 3.56 -13.81
N GLN A 49 -3.68 4.29 -12.81
CA GLN A 49 -2.36 4.92 -12.86
C GLN A 49 -1.27 3.85 -12.98
N MET A 50 -1.35 2.78 -12.19
CA MET A 50 -0.43 1.65 -12.27
C MET A 50 -0.42 1.06 -13.69
N ARG A 51 -1.59 0.73 -14.24
CA ARG A 51 -1.70 0.16 -15.58
C ARG A 51 -1.26 1.12 -16.68
N SER A 52 -1.61 2.39 -16.57
CA SER A 52 -1.22 3.43 -17.53
C SER A 52 0.29 3.61 -17.56
N PHE A 53 0.94 3.58 -16.40
CA PHE A 53 2.39 3.66 -16.29
C PHE A 53 3.05 2.48 -17.01
N LEU A 54 2.57 1.26 -16.82
CA LEU A 54 3.10 0.09 -17.51
C LEU A 54 2.86 0.11 -19.03
N LEU A 55 1.78 0.76 -19.47
CA LEU A 55 1.50 0.94 -20.91
C LEU A 55 2.38 2.01 -21.56
N ARG A 56 2.71 3.08 -20.84
CA ARG A 56 3.26 4.31 -21.42
C ARG A 56 4.69 4.64 -21.00
N GLY A 57 5.09 4.21 -19.81
CA GLY A 57 6.34 4.62 -19.16
C GLY A 57 6.34 6.06 -18.64
N ASP A 58 5.18 6.72 -18.58
CA ASP A 58 5.01 8.07 -18.04
C ASP A 58 3.89 8.12 -16.99
N ARG A 59 3.81 9.24 -16.26
CA ARG A 59 2.84 9.43 -15.16
C ARG A 59 1.41 9.72 -15.62
N ILE A 60 1.15 9.78 -16.93
CA ILE A 60 -0.15 10.17 -17.45
C ILE A 60 -1.15 9.03 -17.22
N CYS A 61 -2.17 9.30 -16.41
CA CYS A 61 -3.27 8.35 -16.20
C CYS A 61 -4.20 8.34 -17.41
N LEU A 62 -4.28 7.22 -18.11
CA LEU A 62 -5.25 7.01 -19.17
C LEU A 62 -6.68 6.93 -18.59
N PRO A 63 -7.70 7.41 -19.32
CA PRO A 63 -9.09 7.34 -18.89
C PRO A 63 -9.62 5.90 -18.93
N PRO A 64 -10.71 5.59 -18.21
CA PRO A 64 -11.27 4.23 -18.12
C PRO A 64 -11.52 3.55 -19.47
N GLU A 65 -11.95 4.29 -20.48
CA GLU A 65 -12.25 3.78 -21.81
C GLU A 65 -11.04 3.19 -22.55
N ASP A 66 -9.83 3.60 -22.18
CA ASP A 66 -8.58 3.14 -22.77
C ASP A 66 -8.05 1.87 -22.09
N HIS A 67 -8.75 1.34 -21.08
CA HIS A 67 -8.38 0.13 -20.36
C HIS A 67 -9.23 -1.10 -20.70
N LYS A 68 -9.74 -1.19 -21.94
CA LYS A 68 -10.67 -2.25 -22.37
C LYS A 68 -10.03 -3.46 -23.02
N GLU A 69 -8.76 -3.37 -23.41
CA GLU A 69 -8.04 -4.44 -24.07
C GLU A 69 -7.12 -5.16 -23.06
N PRO A 70 -7.35 -6.45 -22.76
CA PRO A 70 -6.50 -7.19 -21.84
C PRO A 70 -5.16 -7.54 -22.50
N TYR A 71 -4.09 -7.58 -21.70
CA TYR A 71 -2.73 -7.87 -22.17
C TYR A 71 -2.27 -6.92 -23.29
N ALA A 72 -2.74 -5.68 -23.24
CA ALA A 72 -2.36 -4.64 -24.18
C ALA A 72 -0.83 -4.46 -24.20
N VAL A 73 -0.28 -4.07 -25.35
CA VAL A 73 1.16 -3.92 -25.55
C VAL A 73 1.60 -2.58 -24.95
N GLY A 74 2.38 -2.64 -23.87
CA GLY A 74 3.05 -1.51 -23.26
C GLY A 74 4.47 -1.30 -23.80
N ILE A 75 5.27 -0.58 -23.03
CA ILE A 75 6.64 -0.20 -23.42
C ILE A 75 7.58 -1.39 -23.58
N ASP A 76 7.40 -2.44 -22.78
CA ASP A 76 8.26 -3.63 -22.72
C ASP A 76 7.58 -4.90 -23.27
N GLY A 77 6.54 -4.72 -24.09
CA GLY A 77 5.74 -5.81 -24.66
C GLY A 77 4.36 -5.95 -24.02
N PRO A 78 3.69 -7.10 -24.16
CA PRO A 78 2.39 -7.34 -23.55
C PRO A 78 2.43 -7.12 -22.03
N LEU A 79 1.43 -6.43 -21.49
CA LEU A 79 1.31 -6.18 -20.06
C LEU A 79 1.43 -7.47 -19.24
N SER A 80 2.25 -7.40 -18.20
CA SER A 80 2.40 -8.46 -17.21
C SER A 80 2.58 -7.84 -15.85
N TRP A 81 1.78 -8.28 -14.88
CA TRP A 81 1.87 -7.83 -13.48
C TRP A 81 2.98 -8.53 -12.69
N ALA A 82 3.71 -9.45 -13.33
CA ALA A 82 4.89 -10.11 -12.77
C ALA A 82 6.14 -9.22 -12.78
N ILE A 83 6.15 -8.17 -13.61
CA ILE A 83 7.28 -7.25 -13.72
C ILE A 83 7.50 -6.50 -12.40
N TYR A 84 8.74 -6.13 -12.14
CA TYR A 84 9.08 -5.32 -10.98
C TYR A 84 8.93 -3.85 -11.32
N GLU A 85 7.83 -3.24 -10.86
CA GLU A 85 7.60 -1.80 -11.01
C GLU A 85 7.45 -1.11 -9.64
N PRO A 86 8.54 -0.59 -9.04
CA PRO A 86 8.52 0.02 -7.72
C PRO A 86 7.72 1.32 -7.65
N TYR A 87 7.48 1.99 -8.79
CA TYR A 87 6.68 3.21 -8.85
C TYR A 87 5.22 2.98 -8.43
N THR A 88 4.71 1.76 -8.59
CA THR A 88 3.36 1.41 -8.12
C THR A 88 3.17 1.65 -6.61
N ASN A 89 4.25 1.50 -5.80
CA ASN A 89 4.20 1.83 -4.37
C ASN A 89 4.10 3.34 -4.12
N VAL A 90 4.71 4.16 -4.97
CA VAL A 90 4.63 5.62 -4.90
C VAL A 90 3.19 6.07 -5.14
N LEU A 91 2.49 5.49 -6.11
CA LEU A 91 1.07 5.77 -6.39
C LEU A 91 0.17 5.47 -5.17
N TRP A 92 0.40 4.34 -4.49
CA TRP A 92 -0.33 4.00 -3.26
C TRP A 92 -0.01 4.95 -2.11
N LEU A 93 1.23 5.37 -1.95
CA LEU A 93 1.63 6.34 -0.92
C LEU A 93 1.06 7.73 -1.18
N ALA A 94 0.97 8.15 -2.45
CA ALA A 94 0.30 9.38 -2.85
C ALA A 94 -1.19 9.33 -2.48
N TYR A 95 -1.87 8.24 -2.84
CA TYR A 95 -3.28 8.01 -2.45
C TYR A 95 -3.47 8.04 -0.92
N LEU A 96 -2.58 7.41 -0.15
CA LEU A 96 -2.66 7.42 1.31
C LEU A 96 -2.44 8.82 1.88
N TYR A 97 -1.50 9.59 1.34
CA TYR A 97 -1.27 10.97 1.74
C TYR A 97 -2.54 11.82 1.56
N GLU A 98 -3.15 11.77 0.37
CA GLU A 98 -4.40 12.47 0.08
C GLU A 98 -5.52 12.01 1.01
N TRP A 99 -5.69 10.69 1.14
CA TRP A 99 -6.72 10.11 1.99
C TRP A 99 -6.59 10.59 3.44
N MET A 100 -5.38 10.56 4.01
CA MET A 100 -5.12 11.04 5.36
C MET A 100 -5.50 12.52 5.50
N VAL A 101 -5.10 13.34 4.54
CA VAL A 101 -5.34 14.77 4.54
C VAL A 101 -6.83 15.11 4.41
N GLU A 102 -7.58 14.39 3.59
CA GLU A 102 -9.01 14.61 3.34
C GLU A 102 -9.90 14.07 4.46
N HIS A 103 -9.53 12.93 5.04
CA HIS A 103 -10.37 12.20 6.00
C HIS A 103 -10.00 12.46 7.45
N PHE A 104 -8.95 13.25 7.72
CA PHE A 104 -8.59 13.62 9.09
C PHE A 104 -9.72 14.39 9.78
N ARG A 105 -10.25 13.82 10.86
CA ARG A 105 -11.36 14.40 11.64
C ARG A 105 -10.93 15.30 12.80
N GLY A 106 -9.63 15.56 12.94
CA GLY A 106 -9.09 16.44 13.98
C GLY A 106 -9.11 17.92 13.59
N PRO A 107 -8.37 18.78 14.32
CA PRO A 107 -8.36 20.22 14.08
C PRO A 107 -7.81 20.59 12.69
N LYS A 108 -8.55 21.43 11.94
CA LYS A 108 -8.11 21.93 10.62
C LYS A 108 -6.74 22.61 10.64
N LYS A 109 -6.35 23.22 11.77
CA LYS A 109 -5.03 23.85 11.93
C LYS A 109 -3.89 22.83 11.84
N GLU A 110 -4.10 21.61 12.32
CA GLU A 110 -3.11 20.53 12.26
C GLU A 110 -2.92 20.04 10.83
N VAL A 111 -4.00 19.78 10.08
CA VAL A 111 -3.93 19.43 8.65
C VAL A 111 -3.26 20.52 7.84
N ASN A 112 -3.60 21.79 8.10
CA ASN A 112 -2.96 22.92 7.43
C ASN A 112 -1.47 23.03 7.77
N SER A 113 -1.09 22.73 9.01
CA SER A 113 0.32 22.68 9.41
C SER A 113 1.04 21.55 8.68
N PHE A 114 0.44 20.35 8.67
CA PHE A 114 0.96 19.18 7.96
C PHE A 114 1.19 19.50 6.48
N ARG A 115 0.16 19.94 5.75
CA ARG A 115 0.26 20.34 4.33
C ARG A 115 1.35 21.38 4.05
N ARG A 116 1.60 22.30 4.98
CA ARG A 116 2.68 23.30 4.83
C ARG A 116 4.05 22.65 5.01
N THR A 117 4.20 21.83 6.04
CA THR A 117 5.46 21.10 6.32
C THR A 117 5.80 20.11 5.19
N THR A 118 4.80 19.45 4.61
CA THR A 118 4.96 18.44 3.58
C THR A 118 4.77 18.97 2.16
N LYS A 119 4.74 20.30 1.96
CA LYS A 119 4.44 20.90 0.65
C LYS A 119 5.44 20.47 -0.43
N GLU A 120 6.74 20.53 -0.11
CA GLU A 120 7.79 20.11 -1.02
C GLU A 120 7.74 18.60 -1.28
N PHE A 121 7.60 17.80 -0.22
CA PHE A 121 7.42 16.35 -0.34
C PHE A 121 6.26 15.98 -1.27
N TRP A 122 5.11 16.65 -1.12
CA TRP A 122 3.96 16.44 -1.98
C TRP A 122 4.27 16.76 -3.44
N SER A 123 5.07 17.79 -3.73
CA SER A 123 5.41 18.12 -5.12
C SER A 123 6.21 17.04 -5.85
N TYR A 124 6.93 16.18 -5.12
CA TYR A 124 7.62 15.02 -5.67
C TYR A 124 6.77 13.73 -5.65
N LEU A 125 5.81 13.65 -4.72
CA LEU A 125 4.93 12.49 -4.55
C LEU A 125 3.71 12.52 -5.48
N ASP A 126 3.22 13.72 -5.82
CA ASP A 126 2.00 13.93 -6.59
C ASP A 126 2.11 13.32 -8.00
N PRO A 127 1.31 12.29 -8.33
CA PRO A 127 1.33 11.67 -9.65
C PRO A 127 0.80 12.60 -10.74
N GLU A 128 0.10 13.67 -10.38
CA GLU A 128 -0.43 14.69 -11.32
C GLU A 128 0.43 15.96 -11.34
N ALA A 129 1.62 15.93 -10.74
CA ALA A 129 2.59 17.01 -10.88
C ALA A 129 2.97 17.23 -12.36
N ASP A 130 3.39 18.46 -12.67
CA ASP A 130 3.87 18.83 -14.01
C ASP A 130 4.97 17.87 -14.51
N GLU A 131 5.03 17.62 -15.82
CA GLU A 131 6.01 16.72 -16.43
C GLU A 131 7.47 17.11 -16.10
N ASN A 132 7.73 18.41 -15.90
CA ASN A 132 9.07 18.91 -15.54
C ASN A 132 9.37 18.78 -14.04
N MET A 133 8.39 18.43 -13.21
CA MET A 133 8.58 18.23 -11.78
C MET A 133 9.18 16.85 -11.54
N PRO A 134 10.36 16.73 -10.89
CA PRO A 134 10.91 15.42 -10.56
C PRO A 134 9.92 14.66 -9.66
N GLY A 135 9.82 13.35 -9.88
CA GLY A 135 8.97 12.46 -9.09
C GLY A 135 9.80 11.42 -8.34
N PHE A 136 9.24 10.83 -7.29
CA PHE A 136 9.83 9.62 -6.71
C PHE A 136 9.62 8.42 -7.64
N GLU A 137 10.66 7.64 -7.86
CA GLU A 137 10.60 6.40 -8.66
C GLU A 137 10.24 5.19 -7.79
N SER A 138 10.50 5.26 -6.48
CA SER A 138 10.27 4.16 -5.55
C SER A 138 9.94 4.62 -4.14
N ALA A 139 9.39 3.71 -3.34
CA ALA A 139 9.26 3.92 -1.89
C ALA A 139 10.63 4.07 -1.18
N SER A 140 11.70 3.51 -1.74
CA SER A 140 13.06 3.70 -1.22
C SER A 140 13.54 5.14 -1.40
N ASP A 141 13.17 5.81 -2.50
CA ASP A 141 13.51 7.23 -2.71
C ASP A 141 12.73 8.14 -1.75
N ILE A 142 11.48 7.79 -1.44
CA ILE A 142 10.69 8.45 -0.38
C ILE A 142 11.39 8.33 0.98
N LEU A 143 11.88 7.13 1.33
CA LEU A 143 12.63 6.93 2.57
C LEU A 143 13.94 7.72 2.59
N ARG A 144 14.66 7.77 1.48
CA ARG A 144 15.89 8.57 1.35
C ARG A 144 15.59 10.05 1.58
N TYR A 145 14.56 10.58 0.92
CA TYR A 145 14.11 11.96 1.13
C TYR A 145 13.78 12.22 2.61
N ALA A 146 13.04 11.32 3.26
CA ALA A 146 12.65 11.46 4.66
C ALA A 146 13.86 11.53 5.61
N VAL A 147 14.96 10.82 5.32
CA VAL A 147 16.22 10.96 6.06
C VAL A 147 16.89 12.30 5.78
N GLU A 148 16.97 12.70 4.50
CA GLU A 148 17.63 13.95 4.08
C GLU A 148 16.98 15.18 4.71
N VAL A 149 15.65 15.19 4.85
CA VAL A 149 14.91 16.28 5.51
C VAL A 149 14.76 16.10 7.03
N GLY A 150 15.37 15.05 7.60
CA GLY A 150 15.41 14.80 9.04
C GLY A 150 14.10 14.34 9.67
N TRP A 151 13.19 13.76 8.89
CA TRP A 151 11.98 13.12 9.42
C TRP A 151 12.26 11.74 10.02
N LEU A 152 13.29 11.06 9.51
CA LEU A 152 13.75 9.76 9.98
C LEU A 152 15.24 9.81 10.31
N ASP A 153 15.64 9.12 11.38
CA ASP A 153 17.04 8.85 11.68
C ASP A 153 17.49 7.58 10.91
N GLN A 154 18.75 7.55 10.46
CA GLN A 154 19.36 6.39 9.82
C GLN A 154 19.27 5.12 10.70
N ASN A 155 19.29 5.27 12.02
CA ASN A 155 19.15 4.17 12.97
C ASN A 155 17.74 3.54 12.92
N GLN A 156 16.70 4.31 12.60
CA GLN A 156 15.34 3.80 12.42
C GLN A 156 15.19 2.98 11.14
N LEU A 157 16.00 3.28 10.11
CA LEU A 157 16.04 2.50 8.88
C LEU A 157 16.77 1.16 9.05
N ILE A 158 17.87 1.15 9.81
CA ILE A 158 18.72 -0.04 9.98
C ILE A 158 18.14 -0.99 11.04
N GLY A 159 17.61 -0.44 12.15
CA GLY A 159 17.11 -1.23 13.28
C GLY A 159 15.72 -1.84 13.10
N GLY A 160 14.94 -1.42 12.10
CA GLY A 160 13.58 -1.91 11.87
C GLY A 160 13.49 -3.35 11.34
N ARG A 161 14.55 -3.87 10.72
CA ARG A 161 14.55 -5.21 10.11
C ARG A 161 14.31 -6.31 11.15
N ASP A 162 15.01 -6.24 12.28
CA ASP A 162 14.96 -7.25 13.34
C ASP A 162 13.61 -7.27 14.10
N GLU A 163 12.91 -6.14 14.18
CA GLU A 163 11.61 -6.03 14.85
C GLU A 163 10.47 -6.44 13.91
N VAL A 164 10.55 -6.07 12.63
CA VAL A 164 9.60 -6.48 11.59
C VAL A 164 9.67 -7.98 11.36
N GLU A 165 10.87 -8.58 11.27
CA GLU A 165 11.02 -10.03 11.16
C GLU A 165 10.38 -10.77 12.35
N LYS A 166 10.58 -10.28 13.58
CA LYS A 166 9.93 -10.85 14.79
C LYS A 166 8.41 -10.71 14.76
N SER A 167 7.90 -9.57 14.29
CA SER A 167 6.46 -9.32 14.16
C SER A 167 5.83 -10.24 13.10
N ILE A 168 6.46 -10.38 11.93
CA ILE A 168 6.02 -11.29 10.85
C ILE A 168 6.03 -12.75 11.32
N LEU A 169 7.10 -13.20 11.96
CA LEU A 169 7.19 -14.57 12.51
C LEU A 169 6.09 -14.83 13.54
N SER A 170 5.76 -13.85 14.38
CA SER A 170 4.70 -13.99 15.38
C SER A 170 3.32 -14.22 14.76
N ILE A 171 3.03 -13.61 13.61
CA ILE A 171 1.76 -13.78 12.89
C ILE A 171 1.69 -15.17 12.25
N ILE A 172 2.79 -15.64 11.66
CA ILE A 172 2.85 -16.95 10.99
C ILE A 172 2.72 -18.11 12.01
N THR A 173 3.28 -17.97 13.21
CA THR A 173 3.23 -19.02 14.24
C THR A 173 1.87 -19.24 14.92
N ILE A 174 0.85 -18.42 14.63
CA ILE A 174 -0.49 -18.58 15.24
C ILE A 174 -1.30 -19.69 14.56
N ASP A 175 -0.93 -20.12 13.35
CA ASP A 175 -1.75 -21.05 12.53
C ASP A 175 -1.23 -22.50 12.48
N ASP A 176 -0.02 -22.79 12.96
CA ASP A 176 0.52 -24.17 13.04
C ASP A 176 0.16 -24.87 14.36
N GLY A 177 -1.12 -24.82 14.71
CA GLY A 177 -1.67 -25.29 15.98
C GLY A 177 -2.71 -26.40 15.88
N GLU A 178 -2.72 -27.22 14.82
CA GLU A 178 -3.54 -28.44 14.76
C GLU A 178 -2.73 -29.66 14.28
N ASP A 179 -2.11 -30.37 15.22
CA ASP A 179 -2.31 -31.83 15.33
C ASP A 179 -1.79 -32.37 16.68
N GLY A 180 -2.68 -32.98 17.47
CA GLY A 180 -2.28 -33.97 18.48
C GLY A 180 -2.69 -33.75 19.94
N VAL A 181 -3.89 -34.26 20.27
CA VAL A 181 -4.27 -34.89 21.56
C VAL A 181 -4.78 -33.99 22.72
N ALA A 182 -6.09 -33.78 22.70
CA ALA A 182 -7.04 -33.75 23.83
C ALA A 182 -6.53 -33.46 25.26
N ASP A 183 -7.01 -32.36 25.85
CA ASP A 183 -7.84 -32.48 27.06
C ASP A 183 -8.86 -31.32 27.18
N ARG A 184 -10.06 -31.70 27.62
CA ARG A 184 -11.24 -30.87 27.82
C ARG A 184 -11.09 -30.04 29.10
N SER A 185 -11.19 -28.71 29.00
CA SER A 185 -11.91 -27.96 30.05
C SER A 185 -12.55 -26.68 29.52
N LEU A 186 -13.84 -26.82 29.26
CA LEU A 186 -14.82 -25.75 29.16
C LEU A 186 -14.69 -24.77 30.33
N ARG A 187 -14.73 -23.45 30.07
CA ARG A 187 -15.56 -22.52 30.85
C ARG A 187 -15.79 -21.19 30.12
N ARG A 188 -16.94 -21.16 29.44
CA ARG A 188 -17.61 -19.96 28.92
C ARG A 188 -17.89 -18.97 30.06
N SER A 189 -17.55 -17.71 29.85
CA SER A 189 -17.86 -16.57 30.71
C SER A 189 -19.37 -16.23 30.70
N PRO A 190 -20.06 -16.07 31.85
CA PRO A 190 -21.50 -15.82 31.88
C PRO A 190 -21.86 -14.35 31.57
N ARG A 191 -22.69 -14.15 30.55
CA ARG A 191 -23.31 -12.85 30.21
C ARG A 191 -24.46 -12.57 31.18
N LYS A 192 -24.30 -11.57 32.07
CA LYS A 192 -25.35 -11.06 32.97
C LYS A 192 -26.54 -10.54 32.16
N ARG A 193 -27.71 -11.17 32.29
CA ARG A 193 -29.01 -10.61 31.87
C ARG A 193 -29.60 -9.80 33.03
N ARG A 194 -30.00 -8.55 32.76
CA ARG A 194 -30.81 -7.72 33.68
C ARG A 194 -32.28 -8.16 33.60
N PRO A 195 -33.05 -8.17 34.72
CA PRO A 195 -34.48 -8.41 34.70
C PRO A 195 -35.26 -7.14 34.34
N THR A 196 -36.28 -7.29 33.50
CA THR A 196 -37.34 -6.28 33.26
C THR A 196 -38.41 -6.43 34.33
N ALA A 197 -38.93 -5.31 34.83
CA ALA A 197 -40.03 -5.27 35.79
C ALA A 197 -41.38 -5.19 35.05
N ILE A 198 -42.29 -6.09 35.48
CA ILE A 198 -43.76 -6.18 35.31
C ILE A 198 -44.28 -6.30 33.88
#